data_AF-A0AAU9YZT9-F1
#
_entry.id   AF-A0AAU9YZT9-F1
#
_cell.length_a   1.000
_cell.length_b   1.000
_cell.length_c   1.000
_cell.angle_alpha   90.00
_cell.angle_beta   90.00
_cell.angle_gamma   90.00
#
_symmetry.space_group_name_H-M   'P 1'
#
loop_
_entity.id
_entity.type
_entity.pdbx_description
1 polymer ?
#
loop_
_entity_poly.entity_id
_entity_poly.type
_entity_poly.pdbx_seq_one_letter_code
_entity_poly.pdbx_strand_id
1 'polypeptide(L)'
;MLLTLASGALFFPGLFALSTWALRRSRPGWTDDDCLTVGTRLVSSVQAVLATGAGLIIICSCSNVVSDRHWLAREYVWFLIPYMIYDCYAMYLCEWCRTRDQKLRWATIFRNFLIENRLMVTHHAVILFVLVPVSQLKQQHTLLYKVNGILTLSTFLFCRILLFPFMYWSYGQHKGLSLLRVPFNIPLHCNVANAILISPQLYWFSLLCKKAARLFDTAKAKKDG
;
A
#
# COMPACT_ATOMS: atom_id res chain seq x y z
N MET A 1 14.63 14.57 -2.21
CA MET A 1 15.04 13.30 -2.85
C MET A 1 15.98 12.48 -1.96
N LEU A 2 17.30 12.74 -1.86
CA LEU A 2 18.18 11.94 -0.99
C LEU A 2 17.87 12.14 0.50
N LEU A 3 17.65 13.39 0.92
CA LEU A 3 17.27 13.72 2.31
C LEU A 3 15.92 13.11 2.71
N THR A 4 14.94 13.11 1.81
CA THR A 4 13.61 12.51 2.03
C THR A 4 13.68 10.98 2.10
N LEU A 5 14.56 10.36 1.31
CA LEU A 5 14.80 8.93 1.37
C LEU A 5 15.54 8.54 2.66
N ALA A 6 16.57 9.29 3.04
CA ALA A 6 17.31 9.07 4.29
C ALA A 6 16.42 9.27 5.53
N SER A 7 15.59 10.32 5.54
CA SER A 7 14.64 10.56 6.62
C SER A 7 13.60 9.45 6.73
N GLY A 8 13.05 8.95 5.61
CA GLY A 8 12.18 7.77 5.63
C GLY A 8 12.90 6.52 6.16
N ALA A 9 14.12 6.26 5.71
CA ALA A 9 14.92 5.12 6.13
C ALA A 9 15.30 5.14 7.62
N LEU A 10 15.39 6.32 8.23
CA LEU A 10 15.57 6.45 9.68
C LEU A 10 14.25 6.41 10.45
N PHE A 11 13.22 7.07 9.92
CA PHE A 11 11.94 7.28 10.58
C PHE A 11 11.19 5.96 10.82
N PHE A 12 11.01 5.11 9.81
CA PHE A 12 10.21 3.89 9.97
C PHE A 12 10.85 2.84 10.90
N PRO A 13 12.14 2.47 10.72
CA PRO A 13 12.80 1.57 11.67
C PRO A 13 12.94 2.17 13.07
N GLY A 14 13.18 3.49 13.17
CA GLY A 14 13.24 4.20 14.45
C GLY A 14 11.90 4.16 15.19
N LEU A 15 10.80 4.43 14.49
CA LEU A 15 9.45 4.35 15.06
C LEU A 15 9.09 2.92 15.47
N PHE A 16 9.52 1.92 14.70
CA PHE A 16 9.35 0.52 15.05
C PHE A 16 10.11 0.14 16.32
N ALA A 17 11.39 0.49 16.40
CA ALA A 17 12.22 0.22 17.57
C ALA A 17 11.66 0.93 18.82
N LEU A 18 11.25 2.19 18.68
CA LEU A 18 10.66 2.95 19.78
C LEU A 18 9.32 2.38 20.23
N SER A 19 8.43 2.03 19.29
CA SER A 19 7.12 1.47 19.61
C SER A 19 7.23 0.08 20.26
N THR A 20 8.08 -0.79 19.73
CA THR A 20 8.31 -2.13 20.31
C THR A 20 9.00 -2.03 21.69
N TRP A 21 9.95 -1.11 21.86
CA TRP A 21 10.56 -0.82 23.16
C TRP A 21 9.53 -0.31 24.18
N ALA A 22 8.70 0.66 23.78
CA ALA A 22 7.65 1.22 24.64
C ALA A 22 6.62 0.15 25.02
N LEU A 23 6.18 -0.69 24.07
CA LEU A 23 5.25 -1.79 24.31
C LEU A 23 5.83 -2.80 25.31
N ARG A 24 7.08 -3.22 25.13
CA ARG A 24 7.77 -4.12 26.08
C ARG A 24 7.85 -3.53 27.48
N ARG A 25 8.10 -2.22 27.58
CA ARG A 25 8.20 -1.54 28.88
C ARG A 25 6.84 -1.33 29.55
N SER A 26 5.80 -1.02 28.78
CA SER A 26 4.46 -0.74 29.29
C SER A 26 3.63 -2.01 29.55
N ARG A 27 3.93 -3.12 28.87
CA ARG A 27 3.20 -4.40 28.98
C ARG A 27 4.17 -5.58 29.13
N PRO A 28 4.80 -5.75 30.30
CA PRO A 28 5.78 -6.82 30.53
C PRO A 28 5.21 -8.25 30.44
N GLY A 29 3.87 -8.41 30.44
CA GLY A 29 3.21 -9.70 30.26
C GLY A 29 2.93 -10.10 28.81
N TRP A 30 3.29 -9.28 27.83
CA TRP A 30 3.11 -9.61 26.40
C TRP A 30 4.30 -10.40 25.87
N THR A 31 4.03 -11.32 24.94
CA THR A 31 5.11 -12.03 24.27
C THR A 31 5.88 -11.10 23.33
N ASP A 32 7.11 -11.45 22.98
CA ASP A 32 7.88 -10.70 21.99
C ASP A 32 7.17 -10.63 20.64
N ASP A 33 6.46 -11.69 20.23
CA ASP A 33 5.70 -11.74 18.99
C ASP A 33 4.53 -10.77 18.97
N ASP A 34 3.79 -10.66 20.09
CA ASP A 34 2.69 -9.70 20.23
C ASP A 34 3.20 -8.27 20.10
N CYS A 35 4.33 -7.97 20.75
CA CYS A 35 4.95 -6.64 20.70
C CYS A 35 5.39 -6.27 19.27
N LEU A 36 6.01 -7.21 18.55
CA LEU A 36 6.47 -7.01 17.16
C LEU A 36 5.28 -6.86 16.20
N THR A 37 4.23 -7.67 16.37
CA THR A 37 3.02 -7.61 15.55
C THR A 37 2.29 -6.28 15.73
N VAL A 38 2.11 -5.83 16.98
CA VAL A 38 1.45 -4.55 17.28
C VAL A 38 2.32 -3.37 16.81
N GLY A 39 3.63 -3.42 17.02
CA GLY A 39 4.57 -2.41 16.54
C GLY A 39 4.53 -2.27 15.02
N THR A 40 4.52 -3.37 14.28
CA THR A 40 4.39 -3.38 12.81
C THR A 40 3.09 -2.68 12.39
N ARG A 41 1.95 -3.08 12.96
CA ARG A 41 0.64 -2.48 12.65
C ARG A 41 0.57 -0.99 12.96
N LEU A 42 1.23 -0.55 14.03
CA LEU A 42 1.30 0.86 14.41
C LEU A 42 2.04 1.67 13.33
N VAL A 43 3.22 1.21 12.90
CA VAL A 43 4.00 1.91 11.87
C VAL A 43 3.24 1.94 10.54
N SER A 44 2.58 0.84 10.13
CA SER A 44 1.74 0.83 8.93
C SER A 44 0.54 1.78 9.05
N SER A 45 -0.05 1.92 10.24
CA SER A 45 -1.15 2.87 10.49
C SER A 45 -0.70 4.32 10.37
N VAL A 46 0.47 4.65 10.93
CA VAL A 46 1.07 5.99 10.79
C VAL A 46 1.30 6.30 9.32
N GLN A 47 1.84 5.35 8.55
CA GLN A 47 2.02 5.55 7.11
C GLN A 47 0.69 5.74 6.37
N ALA A 48 -0.36 5.00 6.73
CA ALA A 48 -1.68 5.18 6.13
C ALA A 48 -2.24 6.60 6.37
N VAL A 49 -2.04 7.15 7.58
CA VAL A 49 -2.42 8.53 7.91
C VAL A 49 -1.62 9.53 7.09
N LEU A 50 -0.29 9.37 7.01
CA LEU A 50 0.58 10.24 6.22
C LEU A 50 0.22 10.20 4.72
N ALA A 51 -0.08 9.03 4.17
CA ALA A 51 -0.47 8.86 2.78
C ALA A 51 -1.81 9.54 2.48
N THR A 52 -2.76 9.39 3.41
CA THR A 52 -4.09 10.02 3.30
C THR A 52 -3.98 11.53 3.40
N GLY A 53 -3.22 12.05 4.38
CA GLY A 53 -2.97 13.47 4.56
C GLY A 53 -2.28 14.09 3.35
N ALA A 54 -1.23 13.45 2.82
CA ALA A 54 -0.56 13.90 1.61
C ALA A 54 -1.53 13.94 0.41
N GLY A 55 -2.37 12.91 0.25
CA GLY A 55 -3.41 12.86 -0.78
C GLY A 55 -4.42 14.00 -0.68
N LEU A 56 -4.93 14.29 0.53
CA LEU A 56 -5.86 15.38 0.77
C LEU A 56 -5.25 16.74 0.47
N ILE A 57 -4.01 16.99 0.91
CA ILE A 57 -3.29 18.23 0.61
C ILE A 57 -3.16 18.43 -0.90
N ILE A 58 -2.77 17.39 -1.64
CA ILE A 58 -2.65 17.47 -3.11
C ILE A 58 -4.00 17.81 -3.76
N ILE A 59 -5.09 17.21 -3.28
CA ILE A 59 -6.44 17.49 -3.81
C ILE A 59 -6.86 18.93 -3.53
N CYS A 60 -6.62 19.43 -2.32
CA CYS A 60 -7.01 20.78 -1.93
C CYS A 60 -6.13 21.86 -2.56
N SER A 61 -4.86 21.56 -2.87
CA SER A 61 -3.92 22.54 -3.43
C SER A 61 -3.90 22.60 -4.95
N CYS A 62 -4.40 21.59 -5.68
CA CYS A 62 -4.42 21.58 -7.14
C CYS A 62 -5.81 21.79 -7.73
N SER A 63 -5.98 22.77 -8.63
CA SER A 63 -7.23 22.95 -9.39
C SER A 63 -7.50 21.79 -10.35
N ASN A 64 -6.45 21.23 -10.97
CA ASN A 64 -6.55 20.03 -11.81
C ASN A 64 -5.49 18.99 -11.42
N VAL A 65 -5.75 18.25 -10.36
CA VAL A 65 -4.90 17.15 -9.84
C VAL A 65 -4.39 16.17 -10.91
N VAL A 66 -5.16 15.98 -11.99
CA VAL A 66 -4.81 15.08 -13.11
C VAL A 66 -3.67 15.65 -14.00
N SER A 67 -3.65 16.96 -14.17
CA SER A 67 -2.72 17.68 -15.06
C SER A 67 -1.56 18.31 -14.29
N ASP A 68 -1.83 18.74 -13.06
CA ASP A 68 -0.91 19.48 -12.22
C ASP A 68 0.03 18.50 -11.49
N ARG A 69 1.33 18.76 -11.56
CA ARG A 69 2.32 18.01 -10.78
C ARG A 69 2.53 18.72 -9.45
N HIS A 70 2.02 18.15 -8.37
CA HIS A 70 2.30 18.67 -7.03
C HIS A 70 3.65 18.17 -6.52
N TRP A 71 4.49 19.06 -5.98
CA TRP A 71 5.81 18.72 -5.45
C TRP A 71 5.73 17.66 -4.33
N LEU A 72 4.70 17.74 -3.49
CA LEU A 72 4.44 16.79 -2.41
C LEU A 72 4.27 15.35 -2.92
N ALA A 73 3.58 15.16 -4.06
CA ALA A 73 3.41 13.84 -4.65
C ALA A 73 4.76 13.24 -5.05
N ARG A 74 5.70 14.06 -5.56
CA ARG A 74 7.02 13.60 -5.96
C ARG A 74 7.87 13.21 -4.76
N GLU A 75 7.95 14.07 -3.75
CA GLU A 75 8.78 13.82 -2.56
C GLU A 75 8.19 12.69 -1.69
N TYR A 76 6.86 12.55 -1.64
CA TYR A 76 6.20 11.46 -0.91
C TYR A 76 6.53 10.08 -1.49
N VAL A 77 6.70 9.94 -2.81
CA VAL A 77 7.16 8.68 -3.42
C VAL A 77 8.55 8.29 -2.89
N TRP A 78 9.47 9.25 -2.73
CA TRP A 78 10.80 8.98 -2.17
C TRP A 78 10.76 8.61 -0.69
N PHE A 79 9.79 9.13 0.06
CA PHE A 79 9.52 8.75 1.45
C PHE A 79 8.82 7.38 1.56
N LEU A 80 8.05 6.98 0.55
CA LEU A 80 7.32 5.70 0.49
C LEU A 80 8.24 4.50 0.24
N ILE A 81 9.34 4.67 -0.50
CA ILE A 81 10.26 3.56 -0.82
C ILE A 81 10.86 2.94 0.47
N PRO A 82 11.46 3.71 1.40
CA PRO A 82 11.95 3.16 2.66
C PRO A 82 10.87 2.46 3.48
N TYR A 83 9.65 3.00 3.52
CA TYR A 83 8.53 2.35 4.20
C TYR A 83 8.27 0.95 3.65
N MET A 84 8.17 0.81 2.32
CA MET A 84 7.83 -0.45 1.68
C MET A 84 8.91 -1.51 1.92
N ILE A 85 10.19 -1.11 1.96
CA ILE A 85 11.31 -1.99 2.30
C ILE A 85 11.24 -2.39 3.78
N TYR A 86 11.02 -1.42 4.65
CA TYR A 86 10.87 -1.65 6.09
C TYR A 86 9.69 -2.57 6.42
N ASP A 87 8.51 -2.38 5.82
CA ASP A 87 7.29 -3.15 6.12
C ASP A 87 7.47 -4.62 5.73
N CYS A 88 8.06 -4.89 4.56
CA CYS A 88 8.49 -6.23 4.15
C CYS A 88 9.45 -6.87 5.16
N TYR A 89 10.44 -6.11 5.65
CA TYR A 89 11.40 -6.59 6.64
C TYR A 89 10.76 -6.86 7.99
N ALA A 90 9.88 -5.97 8.47
CA ALA A 90 9.18 -6.10 9.75
C ALA A 90 8.25 -7.32 9.75
N MET A 91 7.50 -7.54 8.66
CA MET A 91 6.69 -8.75 8.51
C MET A 91 7.54 -10.03 8.50
N TYR A 92 8.67 -10.03 7.80
CA TYR A 92 9.62 -11.15 7.83
C TYR A 92 10.17 -11.39 9.24
N LEU A 93 10.51 -10.33 9.98
CA LEU A 93 11.02 -10.43 11.34
C LEU A 93 9.99 -11.02 12.30
N CYS A 94 8.71 -10.64 12.18
CA CYS A 94 7.62 -11.24 12.95
C CYS A 94 7.54 -12.75 12.68
N GLU A 95 7.54 -13.15 11.41
CA GLU A 95 7.47 -14.56 11.02
C GLU A 95 8.70 -15.37 11.49
N TRP A 96 9.88 -14.78 11.39
CA TRP A 96 11.12 -15.38 11.89
C TRP A 96 11.09 -15.57 13.40
N CYS A 97 10.63 -14.56 14.16
CA CYS A 97 10.50 -14.65 15.61
C CYS A 97 9.47 -15.70 16.02
N ARG A 98 8.31 -15.76 15.34
CA ARG A 98 7.25 -16.74 15.57
C ARG A 98 7.70 -18.18 15.37
N THR A 99 8.53 -18.42 14.35
CA THR A 99 8.99 -19.77 13.98
C THR A 99 10.37 -20.13 14.56
N ARG A 100 11.01 -19.22 15.29
CA ARG A 100 12.35 -19.38 15.87
C ARG A 100 12.46 -20.60 16.78
N ASP A 101 11.40 -20.88 17.54
CA ASP A 101 11.38 -21.99 18.50
C ASP A 101 11.29 -23.37 17.82
N GLN A 102 10.86 -23.44 16.55
CA GLN A 102 10.73 -24.69 15.81
C GLN A 102 12.04 -25.16 15.14
N LYS A 103 13.18 -24.45 15.32
CA LYS A 103 14.48 -24.76 14.67
C LYS A 103 14.39 -25.00 13.15
N LEU A 104 13.44 -24.33 12.49
CA LEU A 104 13.19 -24.53 11.07
C LEU A 104 14.34 -23.97 10.23
N ARG A 105 14.64 -24.62 9.09
CA ARG A 105 15.69 -24.16 8.17
C ARG A 105 15.29 -22.81 7.57
N TRP A 106 16.24 -21.88 7.42
CA TRP A 106 15.99 -20.53 6.89
C TRP A 106 15.17 -20.52 5.58
N ALA A 107 15.47 -21.42 4.64
CA ALA A 107 14.75 -21.52 3.37
C ALA A 107 13.26 -21.90 3.56
N THR A 108 12.95 -22.72 4.56
CA THR A 108 11.57 -23.09 4.89
C THR A 108 10.83 -21.93 5.52
N ILE A 109 11.48 -21.16 6.40
CA ILE A 109 10.89 -19.95 7.02
C ILE A 109 10.59 -18.91 5.94
N PHE A 110 11.54 -18.65 5.05
CA PHE A 110 11.35 -17.71 3.95
C PHE A 110 10.24 -18.16 2.98
N ARG A 111 10.18 -19.46 2.65
CA ARG A 111 9.10 -20.01 1.82
C ARG A 111 7.75 -19.89 2.52
N ASN A 112 7.66 -20.21 3.81
CA ASN A 112 6.43 -20.09 4.58
C ASN A 112 5.96 -18.62 4.63
N PHE A 113 6.88 -17.69 4.88
CA PHE A 113 6.62 -16.25 4.82
C PHE A 113 6.02 -15.83 3.48
N LEU A 114 6.61 -16.25 2.36
CA LEU A 114 6.12 -15.90 1.02
C LEU A 114 4.75 -16.51 0.70
N ILE A 115 4.46 -17.71 1.21
CA ILE A 115 3.19 -18.40 0.97
C ILE A 115 2.09 -17.81 1.84
N GLU A 116 2.33 -17.64 3.14
CA GLU A 116 1.34 -17.11 4.10
C GLU A 116 1.01 -15.64 3.80
N ASN A 117 2.01 -14.83 3.47
CA ASN A 117 1.84 -13.40 3.20
C ASN A 117 1.82 -13.07 1.71
N ARG A 118 1.51 -14.05 0.84
CA ARG A 118 1.62 -13.92 -0.63
C ARG A 118 0.99 -12.65 -1.16
N LEU A 119 -0.22 -12.31 -0.70
CA LEU A 119 -0.94 -11.12 -1.15
C LEU A 119 -0.22 -9.83 -0.78
N MET A 120 0.23 -9.71 0.47
CA MET A 120 0.92 -8.50 0.96
C MET A 120 2.29 -8.36 0.31
N VAL A 121 3.07 -9.45 0.20
CA VAL A 121 4.40 -9.42 -0.41
C VAL A 121 4.31 -9.09 -1.92
N THR A 122 3.40 -9.72 -2.65
CA THR A 122 3.20 -9.38 -4.07
C THR A 122 2.73 -7.95 -4.25
N HIS A 123 1.83 -7.45 -3.39
CA HIS A 123 1.41 -6.05 -3.39
C HIS A 123 2.59 -5.08 -3.22
N HIS A 124 3.45 -5.32 -2.23
CA HIS A 124 4.62 -4.46 -1.97
C HIS A 124 5.66 -4.53 -3.09
N ALA A 125 5.90 -5.72 -3.64
CA ALA A 125 6.80 -5.91 -4.78
C ALA A 125 6.29 -5.15 -6.03
N VAL A 126 5.00 -5.22 -6.33
CA VAL A 126 4.41 -4.48 -7.46
C VAL A 126 4.52 -2.97 -7.24
N ILE A 127 4.26 -2.47 -6.03
CA ILE A 127 4.43 -1.04 -5.74
C ILE A 127 5.88 -0.60 -5.95
N LEU A 128 6.84 -1.33 -5.37
CA LEU A 128 8.26 -0.98 -5.38
C LEU A 128 8.89 -1.08 -6.78
N PHE A 129 8.62 -2.17 -7.51
CA PHE A 129 9.32 -2.46 -8.76
C PHE A 129 8.57 -2.02 -10.01
N VAL A 130 7.26 -1.77 -9.92
CA VAL A 130 6.44 -1.35 -11.07
C VAL A 130 5.96 0.08 -10.90
N LEU A 131 5.18 0.38 -9.86
CA LEU A 131 4.53 1.69 -9.72
C LEU A 131 5.52 2.82 -9.46
N VAL A 132 6.51 2.60 -8.59
CA VAL A 132 7.52 3.62 -8.28
C VAL A 132 8.33 4.00 -9.53
N PRO A 133 8.96 3.07 -10.28
CA PRO A 133 9.67 3.42 -11.51
C PRO A 133 8.78 4.10 -12.54
N VAL A 134 7.56 3.58 -12.76
CA VAL A 134 6.60 4.16 -13.71
C VAL A 134 6.23 5.60 -13.35
N SER A 135 6.11 5.93 -12.06
CA SER A 135 5.82 7.29 -11.59
C SER A 135 6.97 8.28 -11.83
N GLN A 136 8.21 7.80 -11.92
CA GLN A 136 9.41 8.63 -12.10
C GLN A 136 9.79 8.84 -13.58
N LEU A 137 9.31 7.99 -14.49
CA LEU A 137 9.58 8.12 -15.92
C LEU A 137 8.94 9.41 -16.48
N LYS A 138 9.79 10.40 -16.81
CA LYS A 138 9.37 11.81 -16.96
C LYS A 138 8.80 12.21 -18.33
N GLN A 139 9.05 11.47 -19.43
CA GLN A 139 8.59 11.69 -20.83
C GLN A 139 8.79 10.37 -21.64
N GLN A 140 7.79 9.73 -22.28
CA GLN A 140 7.09 9.98 -23.57
C GLN A 140 7.79 9.41 -24.84
N HIS A 141 7.69 8.10 -25.05
CA HIS A 141 7.25 7.59 -26.35
C HIS A 141 5.75 7.28 -26.22
N THR A 142 4.93 7.68 -27.19
CA THR A 142 3.45 7.60 -27.12
C THR A 142 2.96 6.21 -26.70
N LEU A 143 3.65 5.14 -27.12
CA LEU A 143 3.33 3.77 -26.75
C LEU A 143 3.68 3.45 -25.29
N LEU A 144 4.90 3.76 -24.83
CA LEU A 144 5.34 3.58 -23.45
C LEU A 144 4.47 4.36 -22.47
N TYR A 145 4.06 5.58 -22.84
CA TYR A 145 3.17 6.39 -22.01
C TYR A 145 1.76 5.79 -21.89
N LYS A 146 1.22 5.24 -23.00
CA LYS A 146 -0.07 4.51 -22.98
C LYS A 146 0.01 3.22 -22.16
N VAL A 147 1.06 2.43 -22.36
CA VAL A 147 1.30 1.19 -21.61
C VAL A 147 1.48 1.50 -20.12
N ASN A 148 2.25 2.51 -19.76
CA ASN A 148 2.41 2.96 -18.36
C ASN A 148 1.08 3.43 -17.75
N GLY A 149 0.24 4.14 -18.53
CA GLY A 149 -1.10 4.55 -18.12
C GLY A 149 -2.02 3.37 -17.84
N ILE A 150 -2.07 2.38 -18.76
CA ILE A 150 -2.85 1.14 -18.59
C ILE A 150 -2.30 0.35 -17.39
N LEU A 151 -1.00 0.18 -17.28
CA LEU A 151 -0.36 -0.56 -16.20
C LEU A 151 -0.64 0.07 -14.84
N THR A 152 -0.58 1.39 -14.74
CA THR A 152 -0.94 2.13 -13.52
C THR A 152 -2.42 1.94 -13.18
N LEU A 153 -3.31 2.04 -14.17
CA LEU A 153 -4.75 1.89 -13.97
C LEU A 153 -5.13 0.48 -13.53
N SER A 154 -4.61 -0.54 -14.23
CA SER A 154 -4.80 -1.96 -13.91
C SER A 154 -4.27 -2.25 -12.51
N THR A 155 -3.03 -1.83 -12.21
CA THR A 155 -2.44 -2.07 -10.89
C THR A 155 -3.26 -1.40 -9.79
N PHE A 156 -3.71 -0.16 -9.99
CA PHE A 156 -4.54 0.53 -9.00
C PHE A 156 -5.88 -0.20 -8.77
N LEU A 157 -6.52 -0.70 -9.83
CA LEU A 157 -7.75 -1.48 -9.72
C LEU A 157 -7.54 -2.77 -8.92
N PHE A 158 -6.59 -3.61 -9.33
CA PHE A 158 -6.39 -4.93 -8.71
C PHE A 158 -5.78 -4.84 -7.31
N CYS A 159 -4.81 -3.97 -7.09
CA CYS A 159 -4.05 -3.92 -5.83
C CYS A 159 -4.71 -3.06 -4.75
N ARG A 160 -5.58 -2.11 -5.10
CA ARG A 160 -6.17 -1.17 -4.13
C ARG A 160 -7.69 -1.30 -4.05
N ILE A 161 -8.40 -1.29 -5.18
CA ILE A 161 -9.86 -1.36 -5.18
C ILE A 161 -10.36 -2.79 -4.94
N LEU A 162 -9.92 -3.76 -5.74
CA LEU A 162 -10.38 -5.16 -5.65
C LEU A 162 -9.86 -5.90 -4.42
N LEU A 163 -8.87 -5.36 -3.73
CA LEU A 163 -8.38 -5.91 -2.47
C LEU A 163 -9.44 -5.85 -1.36
N PHE A 164 -10.29 -4.81 -1.33
CA PHE A 164 -11.38 -4.71 -0.35
C PHE A 164 -12.46 -5.78 -0.54
N PRO A 165 -13.07 -5.96 -1.74
CA PRO A 165 -13.98 -7.08 -2.01
C PRO A 165 -13.34 -8.44 -1.75
N PHE A 166 -12.07 -8.64 -2.12
CA PHE A 166 -11.34 -9.87 -1.86
C PHE A 166 -11.21 -10.16 -0.36
N MET A 167 -10.90 -9.14 0.45
CA MET A 167 -10.83 -9.27 1.91
C MET A 167 -12.18 -9.69 2.51
N TYR A 168 -13.29 -9.10 2.05
CA TYR A 168 -14.64 -9.49 2.49
C TYR A 168 -14.98 -10.92 2.06
N TRP A 169 -14.60 -11.31 0.83
CA TRP A 169 -14.79 -12.67 0.35
C TRP A 169 -13.99 -13.70 1.17
N SER A 170 -12.71 -13.44 1.43
CA SER A 170 -11.86 -14.31 2.23
C SER A 170 -12.37 -14.45 3.67
N TYR A 171 -12.84 -13.36 4.28
CA TYR A 171 -13.52 -13.41 5.58
C TYR A 171 -14.79 -14.24 5.53
N GLY A 172 -15.61 -14.06 4.48
CA GLY A 172 -16.82 -14.84 4.24
C GLY A 172 -16.54 -16.33 4.15
N GLN A 173 -15.52 -16.74 3.40
CA GLN A 173 -15.10 -18.14 3.30
C GLN A 173 -14.68 -18.72 4.66
N HIS A 174 -13.90 -17.97 5.46
CA HIS A 174 -13.50 -18.42 6.81
C HIS A 174 -14.68 -18.58 7.78
N LYS A 175 -15.76 -17.81 7.61
CA LYS A 175 -16.96 -17.86 8.46
C LYS A 175 -18.12 -18.63 7.84
N GLY A 176 -17.95 -19.23 6.65
CA GLY A 176 -19.02 -19.90 5.91
C GLY A 176 -20.16 -18.96 5.45
N LEU A 177 -19.88 -17.66 5.30
CA LEU A 177 -20.86 -16.64 4.92
C LEU A 177 -20.71 -16.26 3.44
N SER A 178 -21.83 -15.97 2.78
CA SER A 178 -21.83 -15.40 1.43
C SER A 178 -21.34 -13.95 1.44
N LEU A 179 -20.68 -13.53 0.36
CA LEU A 179 -20.06 -12.20 0.20
C LEU A 179 -20.98 -11.02 0.59
N LEU A 180 -22.25 -11.09 0.18
CA LEU A 180 -23.26 -10.06 0.45
C LEU A 180 -23.68 -10.00 1.92
N ARG A 181 -23.50 -11.07 2.68
CA ARG A 181 -23.89 -11.15 4.08
C ARG A 181 -22.76 -10.73 5.02
N VAL A 182 -21.52 -10.67 4.52
CA VAL A 182 -20.34 -10.28 5.29
C VAL A 182 -20.46 -8.86 5.89
N PRO A 183 -20.90 -7.82 5.16
CA PRO A 183 -21.05 -6.48 5.73
C PRO A 183 -22.04 -6.43 6.91
N PHE A 184 -23.05 -7.29 6.94
CA PHE A 184 -24.04 -7.31 8.01
C PHE A 184 -23.61 -8.12 9.23
N ASN A 185 -22.56 -8.94 9.11
CA ASN A 185 -22.01 -9.74 10.20
C ASN A 185 -20.74 -9.13 10.83
N ILE A 186 -20.03 -8.28 10.08
CA ILE A 186 -18.87 -7.56 10.59
C ILE A 186 -19.35 -6.36 11.42
N PRO A 187 -18.66 -6.02 12.53
CA PRO A 187 -18.97 -4.83 13.31
C PRO A 187 -19.01 -3.55 12.46
N LEU A 188 -20.01 -2.69 12.73
CA LEU A 188 -20.25 -1.48 11.93
C LEU A 188 -19.01 -0.59 11.80
N HIS A 189 -18.20 -0.47 12.85
CA HIS A 189 -16.99 0.34 12.84
C HIS A 189 -15.96 -0.14 11.80
N CYS A 190 -15.82 -1.44 11.58
CA CYS A 190 -14.94 -1.98 10.55
C CYS A 190 -15.45 -1.66 9.14
N ASN A 191 -16.77 -1.73 8.91
CA ASN A 191 -17.36 -1.36 7.63
C ASN A 191 -17.22 0.13 7.35
N VAL A 192 -17.46 0.98 8.35
CA VAL A 192 -17.28 2.43 8.24
C VAL A 192 -15.83 2.78 7.96
N ALA A 193 -14.88 2.18 8.69
CA ALA A 193 -13.45 2.38 8.43
C ALA A 193 -13.06 1.97 7.00
N ASN A 194 -13.52 0.80 6.54
CA ASN A 194 -13.29 0.34 5.17
C ASN A 194 -13.92 1.30 4.12
N ALA A 195 -15.13 1.80 4.38
CA ALA A 195 -15.80 2.76 3.50
C ALA A 195 -15.02 4.08 3.41
N ILE A 196 -14.53 4.60 4.53
CA ILE A 196 -13.69 5.79 4.57
C ILE A 196 -12.39 5.58 3.79
N LEU A 197 -11.77 4.39 3.89
CA LEU A 197 -10.53 4.08 3.18
C LEU A 197 -10.72 3.89 1.68
N ILE A 198 -11.82 3.27 1.23
CA ILE A 198 -12.06 2.99 -0.19
C ILE A 198 -12.59 4.21 -0.95
N SER A 199 -13.31 5.12 -0.27
CA SER A 199 -13.89 6.33 -0.87
C SER A 199 -12.88 7.20 -1.65
N PRO A 200 -11.75 7.63 -1.06
CA PRO A 200 -10.74 8.38 -1.80
C PRO A 200 -10.10 7.53 -2.91
N GLN A 201 -9.94 6.22 -2.73
CA GLN A 201 -9.37 5.34 -3.76
C GLN A 201 -10.26 5.26 -5.00
N LEU A 202 -11.58 5.15 -4.84
CA LEU A 202 -12.54 5.20 -5.95
C LEU A 202 -12.52 6.55 -6.67
N TYR A 203 -12.44 7.65 -5.90
CA TYR A 203 -12.30 8.97 -6.48
C TYR A 203 -11.04 9.09 -7.36
N TRP A 204 -9.88 8.70 -6.84
CA TRP A 204 -8.62 8.69 -7.58
C TRP A 204 -8.68 7.79 -8.82
N PHE A 205 -9.29 6.62 -8.71
CA PHE A 205 -9.47 5.73 -9.85
C PHE A 205 -10.33 6.38 -10.95
N SER A 206 -11.41 7.07 -10.58
CA SER A 206 -12.25 7.79 -11.54
C SER A 206 -11.47 8.90 -12.27
N LEU A 207 -10.57 9.60 -11.56
CA LEU A 207 -9.68 10.61 -12.15
C LEU A 207 -8.66 10.00 -13.10
N LEU A 208 -8.08 8.84 -12.74
CA LEU A 208 -7.15 8.09 -13.60
C LEU A 208 -7.85 7.57 -14.86
N CYS A 209 -9.08 7.04 -14.75
CA CYS A 209 -9.90 6.66 -15.89
C CYS A 209 -10.18 7.86 -16.81
N LYS A 210 -10.57 9.01 -16.26
CA LYS A 210 -10.78 10.25 -17.03
C LYS A 210 -9.50 10.74 -17.73
N LYS A 211 -8.33 10.54 -17.11
CA LYS A 211 -7.03 10.85 -17.72
C LYS A 211 -6.73 9.91 -18.88
N ALA A 212 -6.95 8.61 -18.68
CA ALA A 212 -6.72 7.58 -19.68
C ALA A 212 -7.64 7.79 -20.89
N ALA A 213 -8.94 8.03 -20.69
CA ALA A 213 -9.89 8.31 -21.76
C ALA A 213 -9.43 9.49 -22.65
N ARG A 214 -9.12 10.65 -22.05
CA ARG A 214 -8.60 11.82 -22.77
C ARG A 214 -7.30 11.55 -23.55
N LEU A 215 -6.44 10.67 -23.03
CA LEU A 215 -5.22 10.27 -23.71
C LEU A 215 -5.49 9.40 -24.94
N PHE A 216 -6.45 8.49 -24.85
CA PHE A 216 -6.84 7.63 -25.97
C PHE A 216 -7.59 8.43 -27.05
N ASP A 217 -8.46 9.36 -26.65
CA ASP A 217 -9.22 10.22 -27.58
C ASP A 217 -8.27 11.12 -28.40
N THR A 218 -7.35 11.81 -27.73
CA THR A 218 -6.35 12.67 -28.41
C THR A 218 -5.46 11.86 -29.36
N ALA A 219 -5.10 10.63 -29.00
CA ALA A 219 -4.26 9.78 -29.85
C ALA A 219 -5.01 9.20 -31.06
N LYS A 220 -6.34 9.03 -30.96
CA LYS A 220 -7.20 8.63 -32.07
C LYS A 220 -7.36 9.78 -33.06
N ALA A 221 -7.62 10.99 -32.57
CA ALA A 221 -7.72 12.19 -33.39
C ALA A 221 -6.45 12.49 -34.22
N LYS A 222 -5.25 12.20 -33.69
CA LYS A 222 -3.98 12.34 -34.43
C LYS A 222 -3.74 11.24 -35.50
N LYS A 223 -4.44 10.11 -35.41
CA LYS A 223 -4.31 9.00 -36.37
C LYS A 223 -5.25 9.18 -37.57
N ASP A 224 -6.35 9.90 -37.38
CA ASP A 224 -7.43 10.06 -38.35
C ASP A 224 -7.38 11.40 -39.13
N GLY A 225 -6.36 12.24 -38.89
CA GLY A 225 -6.12 13.51 -39.60
C GLY A 225 -4.69 13.61 -40.11
#